data_AF-A0A932RA44-F1
#
_entry.id   AF-A0A932RA44-F1
#
_cell.length_a   1.000
_cell.length_b   1.000
_cell.length_c   1.000
_cell.angle_alpha   90.00
_cell.angle_beta   90.00
_cell.angle_gamma   90.00
#
_symmetry.space_group_name_H-M   'P 1'
#
loop_
_entity.id
_entity.type
_entity.pdbx_description
1 polymer ?
#
loop_
_entity_poly.entity_id
_entity_poly.type
_entity_poly.pdbx_seq_one_letter_code
_entity_poly.pdbx_strand_id
1 'polypeptide(L)'
;SRAASPAPHNLHFYDSISPIVEADSIDMSKVYMAARYDKGSADYINCPMSKEEYDAFYDALLAAQSVEEKDWEKLNYFEGCLPIEEIARRGRDTLRFGPMKPVGLIDPRTGKRPYAVVQLRQENLRADSYNLVGFQNHLKFGEQARVLRLIPGLENARFLRYGQIHRNTYINAPALLTPTLQMKGHPHVLFAGQICGVEGYVESVATGLMAGVNVAALASDSEPIPPPRATAFGSLVHYITQADPRNFQPANITFDLLPALETRVRDRKERHRQQCQIALNEFQRWWDQTSS
;
A
#
# COMPACT_ATOMS: atom_id res chain seq x y z
N SER A 1 11.58 -4.12 -39.64
CA SER A 1 10.59 -3.11 -39.22
C SER A 1 9.38 -3.84 -38.63
N ARG A 2 9.38 -4.11 -37.31
CA ARG A 2 8.17 -4.59 -36.62
C ARG A 2 7.53 -3.36 -36.00
N ALA A 3 6.32 -3.02 -36.45
CA ALA A 3 5.53 -1.93 -35.91
C ALA A 3 5.46 -2.08 -34.39
N ALA A 4 5.91 -1.06 -33.66
CA ALA A 4 5.72 -0.97 -32.23
C ALA A 4 4.21 -1.03 -31.96
N SER A 5 3.77 -2.01 -31.17
CA SER A 5 2.40 -2.02 -30.64
C SER A 5 2.12 -0.65 -30.00
N PRO A 6 0.95 -0.05 -30.21
CA PRO A 6 0.66 1.27 -29.68
C PRO A 6 0.89 1.26 -28.16
N ALA A 7 1.69 2.20 -27.69
CA ALA A 7 1.95 2.38 -26.27
C ALA A 7 0.62 2.61 -25.54
N PRO A 8 0.38 1.99 -24.38
CA PRO A 8 -0.85 2.20 -23.63
C PRO A 8 -1.01 3.69 -23.32
N HIS A 9 -2.22 4.20 -23.53
CA HIS A 9 -2.50 5.63 -23.48
C HIS A 9 -2.49 6.23 -22.06
N ASN A 10 -2.34 5.43 -21.00
CA ASN A 10 -2.38 5.86 -19.59
C ASN A 10 -1.35 5.13 -18.72
N LEU A 11 -0.08 5.56 -18.76
CA LEU A 11 1.00 5.04 -17.91
C LEU A 11 1.11 5.79 -16.57
N HIS A 12 0.00 5.83 -15.83
CA HIS A 12 -0.03 6.42 -14.49
C HIS A 12 -1.12 5.75 -13.66
N PHE A 13 -0.96 5.78 -12.34
CA PHE A 13 -1.96 5.39 -11.36
C PHE A 13 -2.03 6.44 -10.27
N TYR A 14 -3.05 6.35 -9.44
CA TYR A 14 -3.27 7.29 -8.36
C TYR A 14 -3.18 6.55 -7.02
N ASP A 15 -2.27 7.02 -6.15
CA ASP A 15 -2.27 6.65 -4.73
C ASP A 15 -2.95 7.76 -3.92
N SER A 16 -3.32 7.47 -2.67
CA SER A 16 -3.86 8.49 -1.79
C SER A 16 -3.12 8.51 -0.47
N ILE A 17 -2.85 9.73 0.03
CA ILE A 17 -2.22 9.95 1.32
C ILE A 17 -3.24 10.23 2.40
N SER A 18 -2.96 9.75 3.60
CA SER A 18 -3.79 10.01 4.77
C SER A 18 -3.47 11.38 5.42
N PRO A 19 -4.46 12.03 6.06
CA PRO A 19 -4.27 13.26 6.83
C PRO A 19 -3.30 13.07 8.02
N ILE A 20 -2.67 14.17 8.43
CA ILE A 20 -1.82 14.26 9.63
C ILE A 20 -2.39 15.33 10.56
N VAL A 21 -2.51 14.99 11.84
CA VAL A 21 -2.95 15.88 12.92
C VAL A 21 -1.80 16.22 13.86
N GLU A 22 -1.83 17.42 14.41
CA GLU A 22 -0.89 17.88 15.45
C GLU A 22 -1.24 17.26 16.80
N ALA A 23 -0.25 16.76 17.52
CA ALA A 23 -0.42 16.00 18.77
C ALA A 23 -1.20 16.78 19.83
N ASP A 24 -0.84 18.05 20.07
CA ASP A 24 -1.44 18.90 21.09
C ASP A 24 -2.89 19.33 20.79
N SER A 25 -3.40 18.97 19.62
CA SER A 25 -4.81 19.20 19.25
C SER A 25 -5.73 18.01 19.51
N ILE A 26 -5.17 16.87 19.93
CA ILE A 26 -5.90 15.64 20.24
C ILE A 26 -6.40 15.70 21.69
N ASP A 27 -7.70 15.50 21.89
CA ASP A 27 -8.29 15.38 23.22
C ASP A 27 -7.97 14.00 23.82
N MET A 28 -6.88 13.96 24.57
CA MET A 28 -6.35 12.76 25.24
C MET A 28 -7.32 12.15 26.27
N SER A 29 -8.37 12.86 26.69
CA SER A 29 -9.39 12.29 27.60
C SER A 29 -10.33 11.29 26.90
N LYS A 30 -10.39 11.33 25.56
CA LYS A 30 -11.30 10.51 24.75
C LYS A 30 -10.62 9.34 24.04
N VAL A 31 -9.30 9.30 24.01
CA VAL A 31 -8.49 8.35 23.25
C VAL A 31 -7.57 7.55 24.18
N TYR A 32 -6.96 6.48 23.66
CA TYR A 32 -6.03 5.68 24.45
C TYR A 32 -4.90 5.09 23.61
N MET A 33 -3.71 4.98 24.21
CA MET A 33 -2.55 4.33 23.59
C MET A 33 -2.65 2.82 23.76
N ALA A 34 -2.62 2.07 22.66
CA ALA A 34 -2.59 0.60 22.70
C ALA A 34 -2.15 0.00 21.37
N ALA A 35 -1.39 -1.09 21.45
CA ALA A 35 -1.17 -2.00 20.34
C ALA A 35 -2.30 -3.05 20.29
N ARG A 36 -2.54 -3.62 19.11
CA ARG A 36 -3.51 -4.72 18.98
C ARG A 36 -2.98 -5.96 19.70
N TYR A 37 -3.86 -6.64 20.44
CA TYR A 37 -3.58 -7.85 21.21
C TYR A 37 -2.48 -7.69 22.27
N ASP A 38 -2.21 -6.45 22.71
CA ASP A 38 -1.09 -6.12 23.61
C ASP A 38 0.27 -6.60 23.08
N LYS A 39 0.41 -6.70 21.75
CA LYS A 39 1.65 -7.12 21.07
C LYS A 39 2.23 -5.95 20.29
N GLY A 40 3.32 -5.38 20.79
CA GLY A 40 4.10 -4.33 20.13
C GLY A 40 4.33 -3.09 21.00
N SER A 41 5.03 -2.10 20.44
CA SER A 41 5.14 -0.75 21.02
C SER A 41 3.80 -0.01 20.89
N ALA A 42 3.46 0.80 21.90
CA ALA A 42 2.21 1.56 21.96
C ALA A 42 2.25 2.82 21.08
N ASP A 43 2.65 2.69 19.82
CA ASP A 43 2.87 3.81 18.89
C ASP A 43 1.56 4.31 18.24
N TYR A 44 0.42 3.82 18.72
CA TYR A 44 -0.90 4.10 18.18
C TYR A 44 -1.80 4.72 19.24
N ILE A 45 -2.30 5.92 18.93
CA ILE A 45 -3.48 6.49 19.59
C ILE A 45 -4.70 5.83 18.97
N ASN A 46 -5.62 5.35 19.80
CA ASN A 46 -6.87 4.75 19.38
C ASN A 46 -8.01 5.69 19.75
N CYS A 47 -8.78 6.11 18.75
CA CYS A 47 -9.98 6.92 18.87
C CYS A 47 -11.20 6.00 18.75
N PRO A 48 -11.71 5.44 19.87
CA PRO A 48 -12.82 4.51 19.82
C PRO A 48 -14.12 5.23 19.52
N MET A 49 -15.03 4.53 18.83
CA MET A 49 -16.35 5.02 18.49
C MET A 49 -17.41 4.05 18.97
N SER A 50 -18.50 4.62 19.50
CA SER A 50 -19.81 3.98 19.62
C SER A 50 -20.42 3.71 18.24
N LYS A 51 -21.56 3.02 18.23
CA LYS A 51 -22.29 2.77 16.98
C LYS A 51 -22.85 4.07 16.42
N GLU A 52 -23.36 4.93 17.29
CA GLU A 52 -23.99 6.20 16.95
C GLU A 52 -22.97 7.18 16.36
N GLU A 53 -21.78 7.27 16.96
CA GLU A 53 -20.68 8.09 16.43
C GLU A 53 -20.18 7.56 15.08
N TYR A 54 -20.04 6.23 14.95
CA TYR A 54 -19.65 5.61 13.67
C TYR A 54 -20.67 5.90 12.57
N ASP A 55 -21.95 5.74 12.88
CA ASP A 55 -23.05 5.97 11.95
C ASP A 55 -23.07 7.43 11.48
N ALA A 56 -22.92 8.38 12.40
CA ALA A 56 -22.83 9.81 12.07
C ALA A 56 -21.60 10.15 11.21
N PHE A 57 -20.43 9.58 11.53
CA PHE A 57 -19.22 9.74 10.73
C PHE A 57 -19.39 9.17 9.32
N TYR A 58 -19.93 7.96 9.21
CA TYR A 58 -20.14 7.27 7.93
C TYR A 58 -21.10 8.06 7.03
N ASP A 59 -22.22 8.51 7.59
CA ASP A 59 -23.21 9.27 6.83
C ASP A 59 -22.63 10.62 6.38
N ALA A 60 -21.84 11.28 7.24
CA ALA A 60 -21.13 12.52 6.90
C ALA A 60 -20.04 12.32 5.83
N LEU A 61 -19.36 11.17 5.84
CA LEU A 61 -18.34 10.78 4.86
C LEU A 61 -18.96 10.53 3.48
N LEU A 62 -20.08 9.81 3.40
CA LEU A 62 -20.78 9.58 2.13
C LEU A 62 -21.39 10.84 1.53
N ALA A 63 -21.80 11.78 2.38
CA ALA A 63 -22.31 13.09 1.95
C ALA A 63 -21.19 14.07 1.59
N ALA A 64 -19.92 13.73 1.84
CA ALA A 64 -18.80 14.64 1.66
C ALA A 64 -18.49 14.88 0.18
N GLN A 65 -18.11 16.12 -0.14
CA GLN A 65 -17.71 16.48 -1.50
C GLN A 65 -16.26 16.08 -1.78
N SER A 66 -16.08 15.24 -2.80
CA SER A 66 -14.78 14.99 -3.41
C SER A 66 -14.30 16.21 -4.22
N VAL A 67 -12.99 16.31 -4.43
CA VAL A 67 -12.40 17.29 -5.36
C VAL A 67 -12.93 16.98 -6.77
N GLU A 68 -13.26 18.02 -7.53
CA GLU A 68 -13.77 17.85 -8.90
C GLU A 68 -12.74 17.15 -9.78
N GLU A 69 -13.16 16.05 -10.39
CA GLU A 69 -12.39 15.31 -11.38
C GLU A 69 -12.28 16.17 -12.65
N LYS A 70 -11.07 16.43 -13.14
CA LYS A 70 -10.94 16.99 -14.48
C LYS A 70 -11.25 15.89 -15.49
N ASP A 71 -11.93 16.20 -16.60
CA ASP A 71 -12.39 15.22 -17.62
C ASP A 71 -11.28 14.30 -18.19
N TRP A 72 -10.00 14.67 -18.02
CA TRP A 72 -8.83 13.89 -18.43
C TRP A 72 -8.22 13.02 -17.31
N GLU A 73 -8.68 13.16 -16.07
CA GLU A 73 -8.31 12.35 -14.91
C GLU A 73 -9.29 11.19 -14.76
N LYS A 74 -9.17 10.15 -15.61
CA LYS A 74 -9.76 8.85 -15.25
C LYS A 74 -8.97 8.31 -14.06
N LEU A 75 -9.45 8.54 -12.85
CA LEU A 75 -8.84 8.08 -11.60
C LEU A 75 -8.92 6.56 -11.52
N ASN A 76 -7.94 5.88 -12.13
CA ASN A 76 -7.69 4.47 -11.87
C ASN A 76 -6.96 4.38 -10.52
N TYR A 77 -7.74 4.24 -9.45
CA TYR A 77 -7.20 4.01 -8.11
C TYR A 77 -6.47 2.67 -8.05
N PHE A 78 -5.38 2.64 -7.30
CA PHE A 78 -4.79 1.38 -6.90
C PHE A 78 -5.69 0.71 -5.85
N GLU A 79 -6.12 -0.55 -6.10
CA GLU A 79 -7.04 -1.27 -5.19
C GLU A 79 -6.47 -1.45 -3.77
N GLY A 80 -5.14 -1.47 -3.60
CA GLY A 80 -4.51 -1.52 -2.28
C GLY A 80 -4.49 -0.18 -1.53
N CYS A 81 -4.83 0.94 -2.18
CA CYS A 81 -4.73 2.30 -1.67
C CYS A 81 -5.99 3.14 -1.99
N LEU A 82 -7.18 2.52 -1.84
CA LEU A 82 -8.45 3.19 -2.13
C LEU A 82 -8.75 4.33 -1.14
N PRO A 83 -9.34 5.45 -1.61
CA PRO A 83 -9.90 6.48 -0.74
C PRO A 83 -10.95 5.92 0.22
N ILE A 84 -11.00 6.43 1.45
CA ILE A 84 -11.91 5.94 2.50
C ILE A 84 -13.38 6.10 2.12
N GLU A 85 -13.72 7.14 1.36
CA GLU A 85 -15.06 7.36 0.80
C GLU A 85 -15.43 6.30 -0.25
N GLU A 86 -14.47 5.80 -1.04
CA GLU A 86 -14.71 4.71 -1.99
C GLU A 86 -14.92 3.38 -1.26
N ILE A 87 -14.15 3.14 -0.18
CA ILE A 87 -14.35 1.97 0.68
C ILE A 87 -15.75 2.05 1.30
N ALA A 88 -16.15 3.21 1.84
CA ALA A 88 -17.46 3.40 2.45
C ALA A 88 -18.61 3.09 1.48
N ARG A 89 -18.52 3.52 0.22
CA ARG A 89 -19.54 3.23 -0.82
C ARG A 89 -19.76 1.74 -1.05
N ARG A 90 -18.78 0.88 -0.75
CA ARG A 90 -18.91 -0.59 -0.88
C ARG A 90 -19.80 -1.20 0.21
N GLY A 91 -20.18 -0.46 1.26
CA GLY A 91 -21.19 -0.87 2.23
C GLY A 91 -20.90 -0.40 3.67
N ARG A 92 -21.94 -0.38 4.51
CA ARG A 92 -21.88 0.29 5.81
C ARG A 92 -20.93 -0.32 6.84
N ASP A 93 -20.66 -1.62 6.78
CA ASP A 93 -19.70 -2.27 7.69
C ASP A 93 -18.28 -2.36 7.10
N THR A 94 -18.06 -1.94 5.85
CA THR A 94 -16.76 -2.12 5.17
C THR A 94 -15.61 -1.46 5.91
N LEU A 95 -15.80 -0.24 6.42
CA LEU A 95 -14.78 0.46 7.19
C LEU A 95 -14.41 -0.31 8.47
N ARG A 96 -15.35 -0.98 9.13
CA ARG A 96 -15.09 -1.79 10.33
C ARG A 96 -14.41 -3.13 10.04
N PHE A 97 -14.37 -3.55 8.78
CA PHE A 97 -13.54 -4.67 8.35
C PHE A 97 -12.18 -4.22 7.81
N GLY A 98 -12.04 -2.94 7.43
CA GLY A 98 -10.81 -2.31 6.96
C GLY A 98 -10.23 -1.30 7.96
N PRO A 99 -10.16 0.01 7.62
CA PRO A 99 -9.39 1.00 8.36
C PRO A 99 -9.90 1.27 9.78
N MET A 100 -11.18 1.02 10.06
CA MET A 100 -11.82 1.28 11.36
C MET A 100 -12.05 0.02 12.21
N LYS A 101 -11.35 -1.08 11.89
CA LYS A 101 -11.53 -2.38 12.55
C LYS A 101 -11.16 -2.35 14.03
N PRO A 102 -12.03 -2.75 14.98
CA PRO A 102 -11.72 -2.70 16.42
C PRO A 102 -11.04 -3.97 16.97
N VAL A 103 -10.74 -4.96 16.13
CA VAL A 103 -10.28 -6.29 16.57
C VAL A 103 -8.91 -6.22 17.26
N GLY A 104 -8.80 -6.85 18.43
CA GLY A 104 -7.58 -6.86 19.23
C GLY A 104 -7.41 -5.60 20.10
N LEU A 105 -8.42 -4.73 20.19
CA LEU A 105 -8.39 -3.55 21.04
C LEU A 105 -9.52 -3.61 22.08
N ILE A 106 -9.22 -3.17 23.29
CA ILE A 106 -10.17 -3.01 24.40
C ILE A 106 -10.05 -1.57 24.87
N ASP A 107 -11.18 -0.85 24.96
CA ASP A 107 -11.21 0.50 25.50
C ASP A 107 -11.08 0.43 27.04
N PRO A 108 -10.02 1.01 27.63
CA PRO A 108 -9.79 0.94 29.07
C PRO A 108 -10.88 1.60 29.90
N ARG A 109 -11.65 2.53 29.33
CA ARG A 109 -12.74 3.23 30.03
C ARG A 109 -13.99 2.37 30.18
N THR A 110 -14.23 1.47 29.22
CA THR A 110 -15.44 0.63 29.20
C THR A 110 -15.14 -0.84 29.49
N GLY A 111 -13.88 -1.26 29.41
CA GLY A 111 -13.47 -2.66 29.50
C GLY A 111 -13.97 -3.52 28.33
N LYS A 112 -14.47 -2.91 27.25
CA LYS A 112 -15.10 -3.59 26.12
C LYS A 112 -14.41 -3.23 24.81
N ARG A 113 -14.57 -4.09 23.81
CA ARG A 113 -14.18 -3.76 22.43
C ARG A 113 -15.09 -2.64 21.91
N PRO A 114 -14.54 -1.54 21.36
CA PRO A 114 -15.36 -0.47 20.77
C PRO A 114 -16.06 -0.94 19.50
N TYR A 115 -17.10 -0.23 19.06
CA TYR A 115 -17.84 -0.59 17.84
C TYR A 115 -16.98 -0.39 16.58
N ALA A 116 -16.24 0.71 16.54
CA ALA A 116 -15.22 1.03 15.55
C ALA A 116 -14.05 1.78 16.22
N VAL A 117 -12.92 1.93 15.53
CA VAL A 117 -11.77 2.68 16.07
C VAL A 117 -10.98 3.33 14.94
N VAL A 118 -10.60 4.59 15.11
CA VAL A 118 -9.60 5.23 14.24
C VAL A 118 -8.25 5.16 14.92
N GLN A 119 -7.24 4.62 14.24
CA GLN A 119 -5.89 4.57 14.77
C GLN A 119 -5.08 5.74 14.22
N LEU A 120 -4.34 6.43 15.10
CA LEU A 120 -3.38 7.45 14.73
C LEU A 120 -1.98 6.91 15.01
N ARG A 121 -1.13 6.86 13.99
CA ARG A 121 0.26 6.39 14.13
C ARG A 121 1.17 7.59 14.29
N GLN A 122 2.11 7.50 15.23
CA GLN A 122 3.17 8.49 15.39
C GLN A 122 3.95 8.66 14.07
N GLU A 123 4.09 9.90 13.59
CA GLU A 123 4.77 10.18 12.32
C GLU A 123 6.28 10.37 12.47
N ASN A 124 6.74 10.89 13.60
CA ASN A 124 8.14 11.17 13.85
C ASN A 124 8.55 10.88 15.29
N LEU A 125 9.86 10.80 15.56
CA LEU A 125 10.38 10.49 16.89
C LEU A 125 10.04 11.54 17.95
N ARG A 126 9.67 12.76 17.56
CA ARG A 126 9.28 13.85 18.48
C ARG A 126 7.83 13.68 18.98
N ALA A 127 7.05 12.82 18.34
CA ALA A 127 5.64 12.57 18.65
C ALA A 127 4.77 13.85 18.62
N ASP A 128 5.17 14.85 17.82
CA ASP A 128 4.43 16.12 17.68
C ASP A 128 3.29 16.04 16.64
N SER A 129 3.20 14.92 15.92
CA SER A 129 2.24 14.71 14.85
C SER A 129 1.90 13.24 14.66
N TYR A 130 0.65 13.00 14.24
CA TYR A 130 0.10 11.66 14.06
C TYR A 130 -0.66 11.54 12.74
N ASN A 131 -0.44 10.43 12.04
CA ASN A 131 -1.12 10.09 10.79
C ASN A 131 -2.37 9.24 11.05
N LEU A 132 -3.48 9.58 10.39
CA LEU A 132 -4.72 8.79 10.47
C LEU A 132 -4.57 7.53 9.62
N VAL A 133 -4.42 6.37 10.25
CA VAL A 133 -4.11 5.11 9.57
C VAL A 133 -5.27 4.64 8.71
N GLY A 134 -5.05 4.55 7.39
CA GLY A 134 -6.06 4.04 6.45
C GLY A 134 -7.13 5.06 6.06
N PHE A 135 -6.88 6.36 6.29
CA PHE A 135 -7.80 7.46 6.03
C PHE A 135 -7.39 8.28 4.80
N GLN A 136 -6.67 7.65 3.87
CA GLN A 136 -6.37 8.24 2.58
C GLN A 136 -7.68 8.56 1.86
N ASN A 137 -7.76 9.74 1.23
CA ASN A 137 -9.02 10.27 0.69
C ASN A 137 -8.79 11.31 -0.42
N HIS A 138 -9.84 11.62 -1.15
CA HIS A 138 -9.90 12.64 -2.21
C HIS A 138 -10.98 13.70 -1.95
N LEU A 139 -11.28 13.94 -0.67
CA LEU A 139 -12.26 14.95 -0.27
C LEU A 139 -11.68 16.35 -0.35
N LYS A 140 -12.54 17.36 -0.60
CA LYS A 140 -12.14 18.76 -0.46
C LYS A 140 -11.65 19.02 0.97
N PHE A 141 -10.64 19.87 1.16
CA PHE A 141 -10.04 20.10 2.49
C PHE A 141 -11.05 20.56 3.56
N GLY A 142 -12.03 21.40 3.18
CA GLY A 142 -13.11 21.80 4.08
C GLY A 142 -13.97 20.62 4.54
N GLU A 143 -14.23 19.66 3.64
CA GLU A 143 -14.99 18.45 3.94
C GLU A 143 -14.18 17.47 4.78
N GLN A 144 -12.88 17.33 4.52
CA GLN A 144 -11.98 16.57 5.39
C GLN A 144 -12.02 17.11 6.82
N ALA A 145 -11.81 18.41 6.99
CA ALA A 145 -11.85 19.02 8.32
C ALA A 145 -13.19 18.79 9.02
N ARG A 146 -14.32 18.93 8.29
CA ARG A 146 -15.67 18.72 8.82
C ARG A 146 -15.90 17.27 9.25
N VAL A 147 -15.58 16.31 8.40
CA VAL A 147 -15.84 14.88 8.62
C VAL A 147 -14.90 14.30 9.67
N LEU A 148 -13.60 14.60 9.59
CA LEU A 148 -12.60 14.03 10.49
C LEU A 148 -12.73 14.56 11.92
N ARG A 149 -13.28 15.75 12.12
CA ARG A 149 -13.61 16.29 13.46
C ARG A 149 -14.81 15.60 14.12
N LEU A 150 -15.52 14.70 13.43
CA LEU A 150 -16.53 13.84 14.05
C LEU A 150 -15.90 12.65 14.79
N ILE A 151 -14.61 12.40 14.60
CA ILE A 151 -13.89 11.33 15.29
C ILE A 151 -13.66 11.75 16.76
N PRO A 152 -14.06 10.94 17.75
CA PRO A 152 -13.84 11.24 19.16
C PRO A 152 -12.36 11.48 19.47
N GLY A 153 -12.05 12.61 20.09
CA GLY A 153 -10.67 13.04 20.35
C GLY A 153 -10.13 14.02 19.31
N LEU A 154 -10.76 14.12 18.14
CA LEU A 154 -10.32 15.00 17.05
C LEU A 154 -11.24 16.19 16.80
N GLU A 155 -12.17 16.50 17.71
CA GLU A 155 -13.18 17.55 17.53
C GLU A 155 -12.56 18.93 17.27
N ASN A 156 -11.43 19.20 17.91
CA ASN A 156 -10.64 20.43 17.76
C ASN A 156 -9.31 20.19 17.04
N ALA A 157 -9.18 19.08 16.31
CA ALA A 157 -7.93 18.71 15.67
C ALA A 157 -7.46 19.80 14.69
N ARG A 158 -6.15 20.07 14.74
CA ARG A 158 -5.42 20.88 13.78
C ARG A 158 -4.71 19.94 12.81
N PHE A 159 -5.11 20.00 11.55
CA PHE A 159 -4.54 19.19 10.49
C PHE A 159 -3.30 19.89 9.93
N LEU A 160 -2.13 19.28 10.10
CA LEU A 160 -0.87 19.73 9.51
C LEU A 160 -0.84 19.43 8.01
N ARG A 161 -1.51 18.35 7.59
CA ARG A 161 -1.66 17.94 6.20
C ARG A 161 -3.00 17.25 6.00
N TYR A 162 -3.71 17.62 4.94
CA TYR A 162 -4.90 16.91 4.48
C TYR A 162 -4.54 15.76 3.53
N GLY A 163 -5.44 14.78 3.44
CA GLY A 163 -5.35 13.72 2.46
C GLY A 163 -5.50 14.25 1.05
N GLN A 164 -4.78 13.64 0.12
CA GLN A 164 -4.68 14.04 -1.28
C GLN A 164 -4.40 12.80 -2.11
N ILE A 165 -4.73 12.88 -3.39
CA ILE A 165 -4.31 11.89 -4.38
C ILE A 165 -2.95 12.31 -4.95
N HIS A 166 -1.99 11.39 -5.08
CA HIS A 166 -0.82 11.60 -5.93
C HIS A 166 -0.90 10.76 -7.19
N ARG A 167 -0.54 11.40 -8.31
CA ARG A 167 -0.34 10.73 -9.58
C ARG A 167 1.06 10.15 -9.65
N ASN A 168 1.15 8.83 -9.72
CA ASN A 168 2.38 8.10 -9.92
C ASN A 168 2.52 7.69 -11.39
N THR A 169 3.64 8.04 -12.00
CA THR A 169 3.95 7.70 -13.40
C THR A 169 4.83 6.47 -13.43
N TYR A 170 4.48 5.50 -14.28
CA TYR A 170 5.29 4.28 -14.46
C TYR A 170 5.57 4.06 -15.96
N ILE A 171 6.45 3.13 -16.29
CA ILE A 171 6.72 2.75 -17.68
C ILE A 171 5.98 1.44 -18.02
N ASN A 172 5.73 1.18 -19.31
CA ASN A 172 5.22 -0.13 -19.74
C ASN A 172 6.33 -1.20 -19.58
N ALA A 173 6.56 -1.65 -18.35
CA ALA A 173 7.62 -2.60 -18.02
C ALA A 173 7.52 -3.90 -18.83
N PRO A 174 6.34 -4.49 -19.09
CA PRO A 174 6.26 -5.67 -19.95
C PRO A 174 6.75 -5.43 -21.38
N ALA A 175 6.50 -4.24 -21.93
CA ALA A 175 7.01 -3.87 -23.25
C ALA A 175 8.52 -3.54 -23.22
N LEU A 176 9.01 -2.92 -22.15
CA LEU A 176 10.30 -2.23 -22.14
C LEU A 176 11.43 -2.98 -21.40
N LEU A 177 11.11 -3.77 -20.38
CA LEU A 177 12.09 -4.35 -19.46
C LEU A 177 12.24 -5.87 -19.62
N THR A 178 13.46 -6.35 -19.42
CA THR A 178 13.77 -7.76 -19.22
C THR A 178 13.52 -8.17 -17.76
N PRO A 179 13.47 -9.48 -17.44
CA PRO A 179 13.44 -9.97 -16.06
C PRO A 179 14.65 -9.54 -15.19
N THR A 180 15.72 -9.04 -15.79
CA THR A 180 16.88 -8.47 -15.07
C THR A 180 16.74 -6.96 -14.87
N LEU A 181 15.54 -6.40 -15.13
CA LEU A 181 15.21 -4.98 -15.05
C LEU A 181 15.97 -4.08 -16.04
N GLN A 182 16.65 -4.68 -17.02
CA GLN A 182 17.32 -3.98 -18.10
C GLN A 182 16.31 -3.54 -19.15
N MET A 183 16.52 -2.38 -19.75
CA MET A 183 15.75 -1.93 -20.89
C MET A 183 16.13 -2.77 -22.13
N LYS A 184 15.15 -3.39 -22.78
CA LYS A 184 15.35 -4.28 -23.95
C LYS A 184 16.13 -3.60 -25.09
N GLY A 185 15.86 -2.32 -25.34
CA GLY A 185 16.54 -1.54 -26.38
C GLY A 185 17.88 -0.93 -25.95
N HIS A 186 18.14 -0.87 -24.64
CA HIS A 186 19.35 -0.27 -24.06
C HIS A 186 19.81 -1.10 -22.85
N PRO A 187 20.52 -2.23 -23.07
CA PRO A 187 20.81 -3.20 -22.01
C PRO A 187 21.61 -2.66 -20.82
N HIS A 188 22.31 -1.54 -20.97
CA HIS A 188 23.05 -0.88 -19.87
C HIS A 188 22.19 0.10 -19.05
N VAL A 189 20.91 0.28 -19.40
CA VAL A 189 19.96 1.10 -18.66
C VAL A 189 19.03 0.18 -17.88
N LEU A 190 19.02 0.31 -16.55
CA LEU A 190 18.13 -0.45 -15.67
C LEU A 190 17.15 0.49 -14.98
N PHE A 191 15.95 -0.02 -14.72
CA PHE A 191 14.91 0.69 -13.96
C PHE A 191 14.59 -0.07 -12.67
N ALA A 192 14.34 0.66 -11.59
CA ALA A 192 13.93 0.09 -10.30
C ALA A 192 12.97 1.03 -9.57
N GLY A 193 12.21 0.47 -8.63
CA GLY A 193 11.22 1.23 -7.86
C GLY A 193 9.92 1.45 -8.61
N GLN A 194 9.10 2.36 -8.07
CA GLN A 194 7.75 2.68 -8.54
C GLN A 194 7.65 2.90 -10.06
N ILE A 195 8.69 3.46 -10.68
CA ILE A 195 8.73 3.70 -12.13
C ILE A 195 8.55 2.39 -12.96
N CYS A 196 8.94 1.24 -12.41
CA CYS A 196 8.76 -0.08 -13.07
C CYS A 196 7.33 -0.63 -12.98
N GLY A 197 6.41 0.07 -12.32
CA GLY A 197 5.08 -0.47 -12.00
C GLY A 197 5.13 -1.45 -10.84
N VAL A 198 5.92 -1.17 -9.81
CA VAL A 198 5.78 -1.83 -8.51
C VAL A 198 5.23 -0.85 -7.49
N GLU A 199 4.50 -1.34 -6.50
CA GLU A 199 3.97 -0.52 -5.41
C GLU A 199 4.43 -1.04 -4.06
N GLY A 200 4.82 -0.10 -3.19
CA GLY A 200 5.28 -0.38 -1.83
C GLY A 200 6.78 -0.14 -1.66
N TYR A 201 7.15 0.22 -0.43
CA TYR A 201 8.54 0.47 -0.07
C TYR A 201 9.39 -0.79 -0.19
N VAL A 202 8.85 -1.95 0.21
CA VAL A 202 9.56 -3.23 0.17
C VAL A 202 9.84 -3.65 -1.27
N GLU A 203 8.86 -3.48 -2.16
CA GLU A 203 8.96 -3.78 -3.58
C GLU A 203 9.93 -2.84 -4.30
N SER A 204 9.94 -1.56 -3.89
CA SER A 204 10.87 -0.58 -4.41
C SER A 204 12.32 -0.88 -3.98
N VAL A 205 12.51 -1.25 -2.72
CA VAL A 205 13.82 -1.70 -2.22
C VAL A 205 14.25 -3.00 -2.89
N ALA A 206 13.34 -3.96 -3.07
CA ALA A 206 13.63 -5.23 -3.74
C ALA A 206 14.11 -5.01 -5.18
N THR A 207 13.38 -4.22 -5.97
CA THR A 207 13.78 -3.90 -7.35
C THR A 207 15.06 -3.08 -7.40
N GLY A 208 15.28 -2.17 -6.46
CA GLY A 208 16.55 -1.43 -6.33
C GLY A 208 17.73 -2.34 -6.04
N LEU A 209 17.57 -3.29 -5.13
CA LEU A 209 18.57 -4.30 -4.80
C LEU A 209 18.93 -5.15 -6.03
N MET A 210 17.91 -5.66 -6.73
CA MET A 210 18.10 -6.46 -7.94
C MET A 210 18.80 -5.67 -9.05
N ALA A 211 18.40 -4.42 -9.29
CA ALA A 211 19.06 -3.56 -10.27
C ALA A 211 20.51 -3.29 -9.88
N GLY A 212 20.81 -3.07 -8.60
CA GLY A 212 22.16 -2.89 -8.09
C GLY A 212 23.06 -4.11 -8.33
N VAL A 213 22.57 -5.31 -7.99
CA VAL A 213 23.26 -6.59 -8.26
C VAL A 213 23.52 -6.77 -9.76
N ASN A 214 22.52 -6.49 -10.60
CA ASN A 214 22.64 -6.63 -12.05
C ASN A 214 23.60 -5.58 -12.66
N VAL A 215 23.62 -4.35 -12.13
CA VAL A 215 24.61 -3.33 -12.54
C VAL A 215 26.03 -3.77 -12.17
N ALA A 216 26.23 -4.33 -10.97
CA ALA A 216 27.53 -4.85 -10.55
C ALA A 216 28.02 -6.00 -11.45
N ALA A 217 27.11 -6.92 -11.82
CA ALA A 217 27.41 -7.99 -12.76
C ALA A 217 27.83 -7.42 -14.13
N LEU A 218 27.05 -6.49 -14.70
CA LEU A 218 27.38 -5.84 -15.99
C LEU A 218 28.71 -5.10 -15.94
N ALA A 219 29.02 -4.42 -14.84
CA ALA A 219 30.29 -3.71 -14.66
C ALA A 219 31.50 -4.65 -14.56
N SER A 220 31.25 -5.93 -14.24
CA SER A 220 32.27 -6.98 -14.11
C SER A 220 32.22 -7.97 -15.29
N ASP A 221 31.62 -7.57 -16.41
CA ASP A 221 31.42 -8.38 -17.62
C ASP A 221 30.74 -9.74 -17.36
N SER A 222 29.98 -9.84 -16.27
CA SER A 222 29.20 -11.01 -15.88
C SER A 222 27.75 -10.88 -16.34
N GLU A 223 27.10 -12.01 -16.63
CA GLU A 223 25.71 -12.02 -17.09
C GLU A 223 24.74 -11.80 -15.91
N PRO A 224 23.84 -10.80 -15.97
CA PRO A 224 22.81 -10.61 -14.96
C PRO A 224 21.83 -11.79 -14.92
N ILE A 225 21.51 -12.27 -13.72
CA ILE A 225 20.62 -13.43 -13.54
C ILE A 225 19.35 -12.99 -12.82
N PRO A 226 18.15 -13.18 -13.41
CA PRO A 226 16.92 -12.80 -12.74
C PRO A 226 16.64 -13.71 -11.53
N PRO A 227 15.96 -13.20 -10.49
CA PRO A 227 15.54 -14.03 -9.37
C PRO A 227 14.60 -15.18 -9.81
N PRO A 228 14.65 -16.35 -9.16
CA PRO A 228 13.81 -17.48 -9.52
C PRO A 228 12.31 -17.19 -9.33
N ARG A 229 11.48 -17.74 -10.23
CA ARG A 229 10.03 -17.46 -10.28
C ARG A 229 9.28 -17.78 -8.99
N ALA A 230 9.73 -18.77 -8.19
CA ALA A 230 9.06 -19.12 -6.95
C ALA A 230 9.40 -18.18 -5.78
N THR A 231 10.40 -17.32 -5.93
CA THR A 231 10.69 -16.28 -4.94
C THR A 231 9.69 -15.12 -5.02
N ALA A 232 9.55 -14.35 -3.95
CA ALA A 232 8.75 -13.13 -3.98
C ALA A 232 9.29 -12.12 -5.03
N PHE A 233 10.62 -12.01 -5.15
CA PHE A 233 11.28 -11.12 -6.10
C PHE A 233 11.03 -11.56 -7.55
N GLY A 234 11.24 -12.84 -7.84
CA GLY A 234 10.99 -13.39 -9.18
C GLY A 234 9.53 -13.41 -9.55
N SER A 235 8.61 -13.58 -8.60
CA SER A 235 7.18 -13.44 -8.84
C SER A 235 6.80 -12.00 -9.22
N LEU A 236 7.31 -11.01 -8.49
CA LEU A 236 7.09 -9.59 -8.77
C LEU A 236 7.65 -9.18 -10.13
N VAL A 237 8.92 -9.51 -10.39
CA VAL A 237 9.61 -9.22 -11.65
C VAL A 237 8.94 -9.93 -12.83
N HIS A 238 8.55 -11.19 -12.66
CA HIS A 238 7.82 -11.92 -13.68
C HIS A 238 6.50 -11.22 -14.03
N TYR A 239 5.73 -10.78 -13.04
CA TYR A 239 4.50 -10.02 -13.29
C TYR A 239 4.79 -8.74 -14.08
N ILE A 240 5.67 -7.86 -13.59
CA ILE A 240 5.92 -6.56 -14.24
C ILE A 240 6.61 -6.69 -15.61
N THR A 241 7.17 -7.84 -15.97
CA THR A 241 7.83 -8.04 -17.28
C THR A 241 7.03 -8.92 -18.24
N GLN A 242 6.05 -9.69 -17.76
CA GLN A 242 5.28 -10.65 -18.56
C GLN A 242 3.77 -10.38 -18.58
N ALA A 243 3.26 -9.44 -17.79
CA ALA A 243 1.85 -9.02 -17.88
C ALA A 243 1.49 -8.51 -19.29
N ASP A 244 0.20 -8.56 -19.66
CA ASP A 244 -0.25 -8.02 -20.96
C ASP A 244 0.10 -6.51 -21.04
N PRO A 245 0.99 -6.10 -21.96
CA PRO A 245 1.43 -4.72 -22.06
C PRO A 245 0.31 -3.70 -22.30
N ARG A 246 -0.86 -4.16 -22.78
CA ARG A 246 -2.02 -3.29 -23.07
C ARG A 246 -2.82 -2.95 -21.81
N ASN A 247 -2.80 -3.83 -20.82
CA ASN A 247 -3.59 -3.73 -19.59
C ASN A 247 -2.70 -3.78 -18.33
N PHE A 248 -1.41 -3.48 -18.48
CA PHE A 248 -0.46 -3.50 -17.38
C PHE A 248 -0.87 -2.50 -16.30
N GLN A 249 -0.81 -2.93 -15.05
CA GLN A 249 -1.02 -2.12 -13.87
C GLN A 249 0.11 -2.41 -12.87
N PRO A 250 0.45 -1.44 -12.00
CA PRO A 250 1.40 -1.70 -10.93
C PRO A 250 0.95 -2.83 -10.00
N ALA A 251 1.89 -3.50 -9.36
CA ALA A 251 1.59 -4.55 -8.38
C ALA A 251 2.53 -4.50 -7.16
N ASN A 252 2.01 -5.00 -6.05
CA ASN A 252 2.76 -5.31 -4.83
C ASN A 252 2.95 -6.83 -4.68
N ILE A 253 3.82 -7.26 -3.77
CA ILE A 253 4.05 -8.68 -3.49
C ILE A 253 2.84 -9.24 -2.74
N THR A 254 2.16 -10.21 -3.35
CA THR A 254 1.07 -10.97 -2.75
C THR A 254 1.25 -12.48 -2.98
N PHE A 255 0.56 -13.30 -2.19
CA PHE A 255 0.56 -14.76 -2.38
C PHE A 255 -0.04 -15.19 -3.72
N ASP A 256 -0.81 -14.33 -4.38
CA ASP A 256 -1.41 -14.62 -5.69
C ASP A 256 -0.40 -14.46 -6.83
N LEU A 257 0.68 -13.69 -6.64
CA LEU A 257 1.79 -13.62 -7.58
C LEU A 257 2.70 -14.85 -7.51
N LEU A 258 2.77 -15.51 -6.35
CA LEU A 258 3.59 -16.71 -6.15
C LEU A 258 3.00 -17.89 -6.93
N PRO A 259 3.85 -18.80 -7.47
CA PRO A 259 3.35 -20.00 -8.13
C PRO A 259 2.50 -20.85 -7.19
N ALA A 260 1.48 -21.51 -7.75
CA ALA A 260 0.73 -22.52 -7.03
C ALA A 260 1.65 -23.70 -6.66
N LEU A 261 1.40 -24.31 -5.50
CA LEU A 261 2.07 -25.55 -5.13
C LEU A 261 1.60 -26.67 -6.06
N GLU A 262 2.52 -27.58 -6.42
CA GLU A 262 2.20 -28.78 -7.19
C GLU A 262 1.15 -29.64 -6.48
N THR A 263 1.26 -29.76 -5.15
CA THR A 263 0.28 -30.46 -4.33
C THR A 263 -0.75 -29.49 -3.78
N ARG A 264 -2.03 -29.83 -3.95
CA ARG A 264 -3.13 -29.03 -3.39
C ARG A 264 -3.18 -29.15 -1.87
N VAL A 265 -2.77 -28.09 -1.17
CA VAL A 265 -2.92 -27.96 0.29
C VAL A 265 -4.20 -27.20 0.62
N ARG A 266 -5.15 -27.87 1.30
CA ARG A 266 -6.44 -27.29 1.69
C ARG A 266 -6.28 -26.18 2.72
N ASP A 267 -5.45 -26.41 3.74
CA ASP A 267 -5.20 -25.42 4.79
C ASP A 267 -4.41 -24.22 4.24
N ARG A 268 -4.97 -23.02 4.37
CA ARG A 268 -4.39 -21.80 3.80
C ARG A 268 -3.06 -21.44 4.47
N LYS A 269 -2.97 -21.59 5.79
CA LYS A 269 -1.78 -21.21 6.56
C LYS A 269 -0.61 -22.12 6.20
N GLU A 270 -0.87 -23.42 6.13
CA GLU A 270 0.11 -24.42 5.73
C GLU A 270 0.54 -24.25 4.27
N ARG A 271 -0.41 -23.97 3.37
CA ARG A 271 -0.08 -23.65 1.97
C ARG A 271 0.88 -22.46 1.86
N HIS A 272 0.56 -21.35 2.53
CA HIS A 272 1.41 -20.16 2.54
C HIS A 272 2.80 -20.46 3.16
N ARG A 273 2.84 -21.24 4.25
CA ARG A 273 4.10 -21.66 4.89
C ARG A 273 5.01 -22.43 3.92
N GLN A 274 4.43 -23.38 3.17
CA GLN A 274 5.19 -24.15 2.18
C GLN A 274 5.68 -23.28 1.01
N GLN A 275 4.83 -22.38 0.50
CA GLN A 275 5.25 -21.41 -0.54
C GLN A 275 6.41 -20.53 -0.04
N CYS A 276 6.33 -20.01 1.20
CA CYS A 276 7.42 -19.24 1.80
C CYS A 276 8.71 -20.05 1.93
N GLN A 277 8.63 -21.33 2.34
CA GLN A 277 9.82 -22.17 2.48
C GLN A 277 10.53 -22.40 1.14
N ILE A 278 9.76 -22.69 0.08
CA ILE A 278 10.29 -22.84 -1.28
C ILE A 278 10.93 -21.52 -1.75
N ALA A 279 10.20 -20.41 -1.59
CA ALA A 279 10.64 -19.08 -1.98
C ALA A 279 11.96 -18.69 -1.29
N LEU A 280 12.10 -18.93 0.02
CA LEU A 280 13.31 -18.60 0.77
C LEU A 280 14.50 -19.48 0.35
N ASN A 281 14.27 -20.78 0.14
CA ASN A 281 15.32 -21.70 -0.30
C ASN A 281 15.84 -21.34 -1.71
N GLU A 282 14.96 -21.01 -2.64
CA GLU A 282 15.35 -20.57 -3.98
C GLU A 282 16.01 -19.20 -3.97
N PHE A 283 15.52 -18.27 -3.14
CA PHE A 283 16.13 -16.96 -2.98
C PHE A 283 17.56 -17.07 -2.47
N GLN A 284 17.81 -17.89 -1.44
CA GLN A 284 19.16 -18.07 -0.89
C GLN A 284 20.13 -18.58 -1.96
N ARG A 285 19.75 -19.60 -2.74
CA ARG A 285 20.60 -20.15 -3.81
C ARG A 285 20.92 -19.10 -4.87
N TRP A 286 19.93 -18.32 -5.28
CA TRP A 286 20.13 -17.25 -6.24
C TRP A 286 21.00 -16.12 -5.67
N TRP A 287 20.78 -15.76 -4.41
CA TRP A 287 21.56 -14.74 -3.72
C TRP A 287 23.03 -15.13 -3.64
N ASP A 288 23.35 -16.34 -3.17
CA ASP A 288 24.72 -16.85 -3.08
C ASP A 288 25.44 -16.83 -4.44
N GLN A 289 24.71 -17.10 -5.53
CA GLN A 289 25.25 -17.08 -6.89
C GLN A 289 25.51 -15.66 -7.41
N THR A 290 24.75 -14.66 -6.97
CA THR A 290 24.73 -13.31 -7.58
C THR A 290 25.36 -12.23 -6.70
N SER A 291 25.53 -12.46 -5.41
CA SER A 291 26.17 -11.53 -4.48
C SER A 291 27.66 -11.81 -4.26
N SER A 292 28.22 -12.81 -4.93
CA SER A 292 29.65 -13.18 -4.90
C SER A 292 30.45 -12.40 -5.93
#